data_AF-A0AA51DBB9-F1
#
_entry.id   AF-A0AA51DBB9-F1
#
_cell.length_a   1.000
_cell.length_b   1.000
_cell.length_c   1.000
_cell.angle_alpha   90.00
_cell.angle_beta   90.00
_cell.angle_gamma   90.00
#
_symmetry.space_group_name_H-M   'P 1'
#
loop_
_entity.id
_entity.type
_entity.pdbx_description
1 polymer ?
#
loop_
_entity_poly.entity_id
_entity_poly.type
_entity_poly.pdbx_seq_one_letter_code
_entity_poly.pdbx_strand_id
1 'polypeptide(L)'
;MNFNKRSAIFAVFILGVLVFATSAFADIMLGSGYHSLKDSAKTTMERLTNEVDNFNVDVIISLKVDGETFIESTDNTKFDIANQAQETSGTNLEKGEIRDRYMYIDENQYIYKNFEDGSYNVIKKQKSDNSDRKIFENPFEEEQVMDAEKIMDAFVGSLEDIIQIEESGGKKMYMGNISNTEIPPLVNAVSSFALKYSIISEYTAKRLEVPYPKSNIYVIEASGKAIENEEGIIESGIFTASMSAEDNSGTEHIYTVEFSIDIKDINNTVVTAPNLAGQKVTYTKEGFEFDTKYIGKYKNDIVKEVDNSFVKQGERIIEITSVDDDSIKGRYYETYNEGYEPDTVRNFEFTSKYGESRHYTVLNYTDSNGEKKNGIIHREGLQNINVSFDVEFSEDDNGNVDGYSYSTYDDDFDSRFIKILE
;
A
#
# COMPACT_ATOMS: atom_id res chain seq x y z
N MET A 1 0.30 -13.80 1.51
CA MET A 1 1.04 -12.56 1.19
C MET A 1 0.21 -11.38 1.66
N ASN A 2 0.83 -10.26 2.02
CA ASN A 2 0.11 -8.98 2.12
C ASN A 2 0.04 -8.40 0.70
N PHE A 3 -1.01 -8.72 -0.04
CA PHE A 3 -1.25 -8.06 -1.33
C PHE A 3 -1.44 -6.55 -1.09
N ASN A 4 -0.62 -5.73 -1.75
CA ASN A 4 -0.90 -4.30 -1.91
C ASN A 4 -2.30 -4.15 -2.52
N LYS A 5 -3.10 -3.17 -2.08
CA LYS A 5 -4.46 -2.95 -2.63
C LYS A 5 -4.45 -2.77 -4.16
N ARG A 6 -3.36 -2.23 -4.74
CA ARG A 6 -3.16 -2.15 -6.20
C ARG A 6 -2.97 -3.54 -6.82
N SER A 7 -1.98 -4.31 -6.36
CA SER A 7 -1.73 -5.69 -6.82
C SER A 7 -2.90 -6.65 -6.54
N ALA A 8 -3.75 -6.36 -5.55
CA ALA A 8 -5.00 -7.08 -5.31
C ALA A 8 -6.07 -6.79 -6.39
N ILE A 9 -6.20 -5.54 -6.83
CA ILE A 9 -7.08 -5.16 -7.96
C ILE A 9 -6.59 -5.82 -9.26
N PHE A 10 -5.28 -5.90 -9.49
CA PHE A 10 -4.75 -6.58 -10.67
C PHE A 10 -4.78 -8.11 -10.57
N ALA A 11 -4.68 -8.69 -9.37
CA ALA A 11 -5.04 -10.09 -9.15
C ALA A 11 -6.53 -10.34 -9.45
N VAL A 12 -7.43 -9.42 -9.08
CA VAL A 12 -8.86 -9.47 -9.46
C VAL A 12 -9.04 -9.30 -10.97
N PHE A 13 -8.23 -8.50 -11.65
CA PHE A 13 -8.26 -8.39 -13.12
C PHE A 13 -7.82 -9.69 -13.81
N ILE A 14 -6.73 -10.32 -13.34
CA ILE A 14 -6.29 -11.65 -13.79
C ILE A 14 -7.35 -12.72 -13.49
N LEU A 15 -8.09 -12.60 -12.38
CA LEU A 15 -9.24 -13.45 -12.06
C LEU A 15 -10.48 -13.14 -12.92
N GLY A 16 -10.68 -11.91 -13.39
CA GLY A 16 -11.73 -11.55 -14.35
C GLY A 16 -11.48 -12.10 -15.77
N VAL A 17 -10.22 -12.39 -16.09
CA VAL A 17 -9.79 -13.07 -17.32
C VAL A 17 -10.00 -14.59 -17.26
N LEU A 18 -10.21 -15.17 -16.07
CA LEU A 18 -10.26 -16.63 -15.79
C LEU A 18 -11.63 -17.30 -16.02
N VAL A 19 -12.56 -16.66 -16.73
CA VAL A 19 -14.01 -16.67 -16.37
C VAL A 19 -14.98 -17.10 -17.50
N PHE A 20 -14.51 -17.75 -18.57
CA PHE A 20 -15.32 -17.98 -19.81
C PHE A 20 -15.16 -19.38 -20.46
N ALA A 21 -16.27 -20.11 -20.75
CA ALA A 21 -16.45 -21.31 -21.63
C ALA A 21 -17.86 -21.96 -21.55
N THR A 22 -18.75 -22.00 -22.57
CA THR A 22 -18.71 -21.67 -24.01
C THR A 22 -20.00 -20.86 -24.39
N SER A 23 -20.70 -20.83 -25.54
CA SER A 23 -20.57 -21.02 -27.03
C SER A 23 -21.85 -20.34 -27.66
N ALA A 24 -22.26 -20.38 -28.94
CA ALA A 24 -21.80 -21.01 -30.18
C ALA A 24 -22.32 -20.20 -31.41
N PHE A 25 -21.52 -20.08 -32.48
CA PHE A 25 -21.84 -19.42 -33.78
C PHE A 25 -22.15 -17.89 -33.71
N ALA A 26 -21.67 -17.03 -34.62
CA ALA A 26 -20.70 -17.22 -35.71
C ALA A 26 -20.12 -15.87 -36.21
N ASP A 27 -18.80 -15.72 -36.25
CA ASP A 27 -18.05 -15.67 -37.52
C ASP A 27 -16.53 -15.73 -37.26
N ILE A 28 -15.82 -16.65 -37.93
CA ILE A 28 -14.39 -16.93 -37.65
C ILE A 28 -13.51 -16.02 -38.52
N MET A 29 -13.46 -14.73 -38.19
CA MET A 29 -12.65 -13.73 -38.93
C MET A 29 -11.77 -12.80 -38.07
N LEU A 30 -11.89 -12.79 -36.74
CA LEU A 30 -11.20 -11.81 -35.86
C LEU A 30 -10.11 -12.40 -34.94
N GLY A 31 -9.84 -13.71 -35.01
CA GLY A 31 -8.90 -14.38 -34.10
C GLY A 31 -9.56 -14.90 -32.82
N SER A 32 -8.77 -15.36 -31.84
CA SER A 32 -9.30 -15.88 -30.58
C SER A 32 -9.74 -14.77 -29.64
N GLY A 33 -10.95 -14.89 -29.11
CA GLY A 33 -11.56 -13.87 -28.26
C GLY A 33 -10.80 -13.60 -26.97
N TYR A 34 -10.18 -14.63 -26.40
CA TYR A 34 -9.30 -14.48 -25.24
C TYR A 34 -8.11 -13.55 -25.51
N HIS A 35 -7.35 -13.78 -26.60
CA HIS A 35 -6.19 -12.94 -26.91
C HIS A 35 -6.63 -11.51 -27.22
N SER A 36 -7.72 -11.31 -27.96
CA SER A 36 -8.24 -9.97 -28.24
C SER A 36 -8.64 -9.22 -26.95
N LEU A 37 -9.37 -9.84 -26.02
CA LEU A 37 -9.70 -9.20 -24.73
C LEU A 37 -8.44 -8.89 -23.91
N LYS A 38 -7.47 -9.81 -23.87
CA LYS A 38 -6.20 -9.64 -23.15
C LYS A 38 -5.39 -8.48 -23.74
N ASP A 39 -5.27 -8.42 -25.05
CA ASP A 39 -4.50 -7.38 -25.74
C ASP A 39 -5.18 -6.01 -25.58
N SER A 40 -6.51 -5.93 -25.68
CA SER A 40 -7.26 -4.70 -25.38
C SER A 40 -7.13 -4.25 -23.91
N ALA A 41 -7.03 -5.17 -22.96
CA ALA A 41 -6.72 -4.84 -21.56
C ALA A 41 -5.30 -4.29 -21.38
N LYS A 42 -4.32 -4.85 -22.12
CA LYS A 42 -2.94 -4.36 -22.12
C LYS A 42 -2.84 -2.98 -22.76
N THR A 43 -3.46 -2.78 -23.92
CA THR A 43 -3.61 -1.47 -24.59
C THR A 43 -4.32 -0.45 -23.69
N THR A 44 -5.36 -0.85 -22.96
CA THR A 44 -6.04 0.01 -21.98
C THR A 44 -5.05 0.54 -20.94
N MET A 45 -4.28 -0.34 -20.30
CA MET A 45 -3.34 0.09 -19.25
C MET A 45 -2.15 0.88 -19.79
N GLU A 46 -1.63 0.51 -20.96
CA GLU A 46 -0.55 1.24 -21.65
C GLU A 46 -0.98 2.69 -21.98
N ARG A 47 -2.18 2.87 -22.56
CA ARG A 47 -2.74 4.20 -22.86
C ARG A 47 -3.06 5.01 -21.61
N LEU A 48 -3.73 4.40 -20.62
CA LEU A 48 -4.09 5.09 -19.37
C LEU A 48 -2.88 5.46 -18.48
N THR A 49 -1.69 4.91 -18.74
CA THR A 49 -0.46 5.23 -17.97
C THR A 49 0.57 6.06 -18.72
N ASN A 50 0.45 6.20 -20.06
CA ASN A 50 1.46 6.87 -20.90
C ASN A 50 0.90 7.81 -22.01
N GLU A 51 -0.37 7.70 -22.41
CA GLU A 51 -0.92 8.48 -23.53
C GLU A 51 -2.00 9.52 -23.17
N VAL A 52 -2.70 9.35 -22.04
CA VAL A 52 -3.80 10.25 -21.62
C VAL A 52 -3.34 11.21 -20.52
N ASP A 53 -3.84 12.45 -20.55
CA ASP A 53 -3.54 13.46 -19.52
C ASP A 53 -4.23 13.12 -18.19
N ASN A 54 -5.48 12.65 -18.26
CA ASN A 54 -6.36 12.41 -17.11
C ASN A 54 -7.56 11.51 -17.50
N PHE A 55 -8.18 10.85 -16.52
CA PHE A 55 -9.37 10.00 -16.71
C PHE A 55 -10.06 9.68 -15.38
N ASN A 56 -11.28 9.17 -15.45
CA ASN A 56 -12.14 8.83 -14.31
C ASN A 56 -12.54 7.35 -14.37
N VAL A 57 -12.48 6.64 -13.24
CA VAL A 57 -12.82 5.22 -13.12
C VAL A 57 -13.78 5.00 -11.97
N ASP A 58 -14.96 4.45 -12.25
CA ASP A 58 -15.79 3.83 -11.21
C ASP A 58 -15.49 2.34 -11.14
N VAL A 59 -15.32 1.81 -9.92
CA VAL A 59 -15.15 0.38 -9.65
C VAL A 59 -16.15 -0.05 -8.58
N ILE A 60 -16.81 -1.18 -8.81
CA ILE A 60 -17.57 -1.90 -7.77
C ILE A 60 -17.00 -3.31 -7.67
N ILE A 61 -16.72 -3.78 -6.45
CA ILE A 61 -16.31 -5.16 -6.17
C ILE A 61 -17.16 -5.70 -5.03
N SER A 62 -17.89 -6.79 -5.24
CA SER A 62 -18.68 -7.46 -4.21
C SER A 62 -18.16 -8.87 -3.95
N LEU A 63 -18.28 -9.32 -2.69
CA LEU A 63 -18.04 -10.69 -2.27
C LEU A 63 -19.27 -11.19 -1.51
N LYS A 64 -19.83 -12.30 -2.00
CA LYS A 64 -21.00 -12.96 -1.43
C LYS A 64 -20.65 -14.38 -0.97
N VAL A 65 -21.29 -14.83 0.11
CA VAL A 65 -21.33 -16.25 0.49
C VAL A 65 -22.80 -16.64 0.67
N ASP A 66 -23.21 -17.73 0.02
CA ASP A 66 -24.59 -18.23 -0.03
C ASP A 66 -25.65 -17.18 -0.45
N GLY A 67 -25.21 -16.16 -1.20
CA GLY A 67 -26.02 -15.04 -1.68
C GLY A 67 -26.03 -13.79 -0.79
N GLU A 68 -25.52 -13.85 0.44
CA GLU A 68 -25.37 -12.70 1.35
C GLU A 68 -24.06 -11.95 1.07
N THR A 69 -24.07 -10.62 1.05
CA THR A 69 -22.89 -9.78 0.72
C THR A 69 -22.10 -9.43 1.98
N PHE A 70 -20.84 -9.86 2.06
CA PHE A 70 -19.97 -9.68 3.23
C PHE A 70 -18.93 -8.58 3.07
N ILE A 71 -18.48 -8.34 1.83
CA ILE A 71 -17.73 -7.14 1.43
C ILE A 71 -18.39 -6.54 0.19
N GLU A 72 -18.48 -5.21 0.15
CA GLU A 72 -18.69 -4.47 -1.10
C GLU A 72 -17.85 -3.18 -1.06
N SER A 73 -17.01 -2.94 -2.07
CA SER A 73 -16.30 -1.67 -2.24
C SER A 73 -16.81 -0.99 -3.50
N THR A 74 -17.34 0.22 -3.36
CA THR A 74 -17.62 1.12 -4.48
C THR A 74 -16.64 2.29 -4.39
N ASP A 75 -15.75 2.44 -5.37
CA ASP A 75 -14.73 3.49 -5.42
C ASP A 75 -14.82 4.24 -6.77
N ASN A 76 -15.14 5.54 -6.71
CA ASN A 76 -14.86 6.49 -7.79
C ASN A 76 -13.41 6.97 -7.65
N THR A 77 -12.57 6.80 -8.67
CA THR A 77 -11.20 7.30 -8.69
C THR A 77 -10.90 8.08 -9.96
N LYS A 78 -10.51 9.34 -9.79
CA LYS A 78 -10.01 10.22 -10.83
C LYS A 78 -8.49 10.25 -10.80
N PHE A 79 -7.88 10.19 -11.97
CA PHE A 79 -6.44 10.31 -12.18
C PHE A 79 -6.13 11.52 -13.05
N ASP A 80 -5.08 12.25 -12.67
CA ASP A 80 -4.42 13.28 -13.45
C ASP A 80 -2.95 12.86 -13.57
N ILE A 81 -2.62 12.29 -14.72
CA ILE A 81 -1.29 11.73 -15.04
C ILE A 81 -0.33 12.87 -15.36
N ALA A 82 -0.80 13.95 -15.99
CA ALA A 82 0.00 15.12 -16.31
C ALA A 82 0.52 15.86 -15.06
N ASN A 83 -0.31 15.99 -14.01
CA ASN A 83 0.03 16.69 -12.76
C ASN A 83 0.30 15.73 -11.57
N GLN A 84 0.41 14.42 -11.83
CA GLN A 84 0.64 13.38 -10.82
C GLN A 84 -0.28 13.49 -9.59
N ALA A 85 -1.58 13.66 -9.85
CA ALA A 85 -2.62 13.77 -8.82
C ALA A 85 -3.71 12.70 -8.95
N GLN A 86 -4.30 12.28 -7.83
CA GLN A 86 -5.39 11.31 -7.77
C GLN A 86 -6.40 11.71 -6.68
N GLU A 87 -7.69 11.62 -7.00
CA GLU A 87 -8.79 11.68 -6.03
C GLU A 87 -9.52 10.33 -6.03
N THR A 88 -9.70 9.71 -4.86
CA THR A 88 -10.57 8.54 -4.66
C THR A 88 -11.63 8.87 -3.62
N SER A 89 -12.90 8.68 -3.99
CA SER A 89 -14.04 8.76 -3.08
C SER A 89 -14.90 7.49 -3.21
N GLY A 90 -15.51 7.02 -2.13
CA GLY A 90 -16.21 5.75 -2.18
C GLY A 90 -16.83 5.31 -0.86
N THR A 91 -17.32 4.09 -0.85
CA THR A 91 -17.91 3.42 0.32
C THR A 91 -17.45 1.97 0.38
N ASN A 92 -17.06 1.50 1.56
CA ASN A 92 -16.73 0.10 1.84
C ASN A 92 -17.72 -0.46 2.86
N LEU A 93 -18.47 -1.47 2.45
CA LEU A 93 -19.26 -2.37 3.29
C LEU A 93 -18.34 -3.48 3.81
N GLU A 94 -18.25 -3.66 5.12
CA GLU A 94 -17.62 -4.82 5.76
C GLU A 94 -18.43 -5.20 7.00
N LYS A 95 -18.89 -6.46 7.10
CA LYS A 95 -19.77 -6.95 8.19
C LYS A 95 -21.09 -6.19 8.38
N GLY A 96 -21.69 -5.66 7.32
CA GLY A 96 -22.91 -4.85 7.43
C GLY A 96 -22.67 -3.39 7.84
N GLU A 97 -21.44 -2.99 8.19
CA GLU A 97 -21.08 -1.59 8.38
C GLU A 97 -20.64 -0.96 7.06
N ILE A 98 -21.32 0.10 6.62
CA ILE A 98 -20.90 0.93 5.49
C ILE A 98 -20.05 2.09 6.01
N ARG A 99 -18.88 2.30 5.40
CA ARG A 99 -17.93 3.35 5.79
C ARG A 99 -17.48 4.20 4.60
N ASP A 100 -17.68 5.51 4.68
CA ASP A 100 -17.19 6.49 3.70
C ASP A 100 -15.67 6.44 3.58
N ARG A 101 -15.16 6.35 2.35
CA ARG A 101 -13.74 6.52 2.03
C ARG A 101 -13.54 7.83 1.26
N TYR A 102 -12.57 8.62 1.68
CA TYR A 102 -12.06 9.74 0.86
C TYR A 102 -10.54 9.83 0.99
N MET A 103 -9.88 10.01 -0.15
CA MET A 103 -8.42 10.11 -0.29
C MET A 103 -8.09 11.03 -1.47
N TYR A 104 -7.14 11.94 -1.28
CA TYR A 104 -6.56 12.77 -2.32
C TYR A 104 -5.03 12.76 -2.17
N ILE A 105 -4.31 12.82 -3.28
CA ILE A 105 -2.84 12.81 -3.30
C ILE A 105 -2.35 13.59 -4.51
N ASP A 106 -1.31 14.40 -4.32
CA ASP A 106 -0.56 15.11 -5.35
C ASP A 106 0.96 14.99 -5.06
N GLU A 107 1.84 15.67 -5.82
CA GLU A 107 3.30 15.65 -5.57
C GLU A 107 3.73 16.13 -4.17
N ASN A 108 2.93 17.00 -3.53
CA ASN A 108 3.27 17.75 -2.32
C ASN A 108 2.61 17.21 -1.05
N GLN A 109 1.50 16.47 -1.16
CA GLN A 109 0.68 16.07 -0.01
C GLN A 109 -0.14 14.79 -0.24
N TYR A 110 -0.58 14.21 0.87
CA TYR A 110 -1.55 13.12 0.96
C TYR A 110 -2.64 13.52 1.96
N ILE A 111 -3.90 13.52 1.53
CA ILE A 111 -5.07 13.92 2.32
C ILE A 111 -6.03 12.74 2.42
N TYR A 112 -6.50 12.41 3.63
CA TYR A 112 -7.51 11.37 3.80
C TYR A 112 -8.52 11.70 4.91
N LYS A 113 -9.75 11.21 4.75
CA LYS A 113 -10.81 11.27 5.76
C LYS A 113 -10.67 10.10 6.73
N ASN A 114 -10.73 10.37 8.03
CA ASN A 114 -10.78 9.36 9.07
C ASN A 114 -12.19 8.75 9.15
N PHE A 115 -12.27 7.42 9.17
CA PHE A 115 -13.51 6.66 9.28
C PHE A 115 -14.20 6.80 10.64
N GLU A 116 -13.45 7.06 11.72
CA GLU A 116 -13.97 7.05 13.10
C GLU A 116 -14.72 8.32 13.49
N ASP A 117 -14.21 9.49 13.07
CA ASP A 117 -14.73 10.81 13.49
C ASP A 117 -14.97 11.79 12.34
N GLY A 118 -14.76 11.37 11.09
CA GLY A 118 -14.93 12.19 9.90
C GLY A 118 -13.90 13.30 9.71
N SER A 119 -12.88 13.41 10.56
CA SER A 119 -11.81 14.41 10.42
C SER A 119 -10.92 14.16 9.20
N TYR A 120 -10.24 15.19 8.72
CA TYR A 120 -9.24 15.08 7.67
C TYR A 120 -7.83 15.05 8.27
N ASN A 121 -6.96 14.23 7.70
CA ASN A 121 -5.53 14.24 7.99
C ASN A 121 -4.80 14.65 6.71
N VAL A 122 -3.93 15.66 6.82
CA VAL A 122 -3.11 16.18 5.72
C VAL A 122 -1.64 15.88 6.06
N ILE A 123 -1.04 14.94 5.34
CA ILE A 123 0.37 14.62 5.42
C ILE A 123 1.08 15.38 4.29
N LYS A 124 1.90 16.38 4.63
CA LYS A 124 2.79 17.03 3.66
C LYS A 124 3.94 16.08 3.32
N LYS A 125 4.16 15.79 2.04
CA LYS A 125 5.26 14.94 1.58
C LYS A 125 6.61 15.63 1.81
N GLN A 126 7.66 14.83 2.02
CA GLN A 126 9.03 15.33 1.93
C GLN A 126 9.43 15.48 0.45
N LYS A 127 10.38 16.38 0.17
CA LYS A 127 10.96 16.45 -1.18
C LYS A 127 11.80 15.19 -1.41
N SER A 128 11.36 14.36 -2.35
CA SER A 128 12.14 13.22 -2.84
C SER A 128 12.99 13.67 -4.03
N ASP A 129 14.29 13.44 -3.96
CA ASP A 129 15.23 13.62 -5.09
C ASP A 129 15.02 12.59 -6.21
N ASN A 130 14.22 11.55 -5.93
CA ASN A 130 13.76 10.59 -6.91
C ASN A 130 12.34 10.97 -7.33
N SER A 131 12.22 11.55 -8.53
CA SER A 131 11.01 12.09 -9.15
C SER A 131 10.10 11.02 -9.77
N ASP A 132 10.62 9.82 -10.00
CA ASP A 132 10.12 8.95 -11.07
C ASP A 132 8.96 8.04 -10.62
N ARG A 133 8.50 8.20 -9.37
CA ARG A 133 7.42 7.42 -8.79
C ARG A 133 6.07 7.88 -9.32
N LYS A 134 5.63 7.26 -10.42
CA LYS A 134 4.31 7.49 -11.02
C LYS A 134 3.17 7.25 -10.01
N ILE A 135 2.12 8.04 -10.12
CA ILE A 135 0.89 7.88 -9.34
C ILE A 135 0.08 6.67 -9.78
N PHE A 136 0.14 6.30 -11.06
CA PHE A 136 -0.51 5.15 -11.67
C PHE A 136 0.50 4.47 -12.62
N GLU A 137 0.60 3.15 -12.56
CA GLU A 137 1.66 2.35 -13.18
C GLU A 137 1.02 1.18 -13.93
N ASN A 138 1.65 0.71 -15.01
CA ASN A 138 1.09 -0.35 -15.84
C ASN A 138 1.29 -1.72 -15.17
N PRO A 139 0.22 -2.44 -14.78
CA PRO A 139 0.35 -3.74 -14.13
C PRO A 139 1.07 -4.77 -15.01
N PHE A 140 0.95 -4.69 -16.33
CA PHE A 140 1.54 -5.66 -17.25
C PHE A 140 3.07 -5.51 -17.40
N GLU A 141 3.65 -4.50 -16.75
CA GLU A 141 5.10 -4.31 -16.58
C GLU A 141 5.59 -4.87 -15.22
N GLU A 142 4.71 -5.25 -14.29
CA GLU A 142 5.09 -5.95 -13.05
C GLU A 142 5.48 -7.42 -13.35
N GLU A 143 6.68 -7.85 -12.96
CA GLU A 143 7.18 -9.23 -13.16
C GLU A 143 6.17 -10.31 -12.70
N GLN A 144 5.48 -10.08 -11.58
CA GLN A 144 4.48 -10.99 -11.00
C GLN A 144 3.23 -11.12 -11.89
N VAL A 145 2.84 -10.06 -12.58
CA VAL A 145 1.72 -10.06 -13.54
C VAL A 145 2.17 -10.71 -14.86
N MET A 146 3.39 -10.44 -15.32
CA MET A 146 3.95 -11.11 -16.50
C MET A 146 4.07 -12.62 -16.32
N ASP A 147 4.44 -13.11 -15.14
CA ASP A 147 4.46 -14.55 -14.84
C ASP A 147 3.05 -15.13 -14.71
N ALA A 148 2.09 -14.39 -14.13
CA ALA A 148 0.69 -14.79 -14.14
C ALA A 148 0.12 -14.88 -15.57
N GLU A 149 0.48 -13.95 -16.47
CA GLU A 149 0.08 -13.98 -17.89
C GLU A 149 0.60 -15.24 -18.59
N LYS A 150 1.88 -15.59 -18.41
CA LYS A 150 2.48 -16.83 -18.98
C LYS A 150 1.78 -18.09 -18.47
N ILE A 151 1.42 -18.11 -17.19
CA ILE A 151 0.67 -19.20 -16.56
C ILE A 151 -0.73 -19.31 -17.16
N MET A 152 -1.42 -18.18 -17.37
CA MET A 152 -2.74 -18.14 -17.99
C MET A 152 -2.74 -18.58 -19.46
N ASP A 153 -1.84 -18.03 -20.28
CA ASP A 153 -1.69 -18.39 -21.69
C ASP A 153 -1.37 -19.89 -21.87
N ALA A 154 -0.64 -20.50 -20.93
CA ALA A 154 -0.36 -21.94 -20.96
C ALA A 154 -1.58 -22.83 -20.62
N PHE A 155 -2.63 -22.29 -20.00
CA PHE A 155 -3.83 -23.03 -19.58
C PHE A 155 -5.06 -22.76 -20.45
N VAL A 156 -5.07 -21.65 -21.18
CA VAL A 156 -6.23 -21.17 -21.94
C VAL A 156 -6.50 -21.92 -23.24
N GLY A 157 -5.65 -22.86 -23.67
CA GLY A 157 -5.69 -23.43 -25.02
C GLY A 157 -7.00 -24.12 -25.46
N SER A 158 -7.81 -24.63 -24.53
CA SER A 158 -9.18 -25.14 -24.83
C SER A 158 -10.28 -24.09 -24.63
N LEU A 159 -9.89 -22.86 -24.33
CA LEU A 159 -10.72 -21.73 -23.91
C LEU A 159 -10.51 -20.47 -24.77
N GLU A 160 -9.73 -20.55 -25.85
CA GLU A 160 -9.39 -19.43 -26.74
C GLU A 160 -10.59 -18.91 -27.55
N ASP A 161 -11.36 -19.81 -28.17
CA ASP A 161 -12.45 -19.53 -29.13
C ASP A 161 -13.79 -19.13 -28.48
N ILE A 162 -13.74 -18.64 -27.25
CA ILE A 162 -14.88 -18.69 -26.33
C ILE A 162 -15.49 -17.33 -26.03
N ILE A 163 -14.63 -16.33 -25.87
CA ILE A 163 -15.09 -14.95 -25.69
C ILE A 163 -15.62 -14.51 -27.05
N GLN A 164 -16.92 -14.26 -27.13
CA GLN A 164 -17.58 -13.79 -28.34
C GLN A 164 -17.22 -12.32 -28.53
N ILE A 165 -16.80 -11.95 -29.74
CA ILE A 165 -16.57 -10.56 -30.13
C ILE A 165 -17.71 -10.13 -31.04
N GLU A 166 -18.51 -9.15 -30.60
CA GLU A 166 -19.40 -8.39 -31.47
C GLU A 166 -18.74 -7.02 -31.78
N GLU A 167 -18.59 -6.65 -33.05
CA GLU A 167 -18.13 -5.32 -33.45
C GLU A 167 -19.30 -4.50 -33.99
N SER A 168 -19.51 -3.29 -33.47
CA SER A 168 -20.58 -2.41 -33.93
C SER A 168 -20.24 -0.94 -33.71
N GLY A 169 -20.36 -0.13 -34.76
CA GLY A 169 -20.11 1.31 -34.69
C GLY A 169 -18.70 1.67 -34.19
N GLY A 170 -17.68 0.90 -34.58
CA GLY A 170 -16.28 1.11 -34.17
C GLY A 170 -15.92 0.62 -32.77
N LYS A 171 -16.91 0.17 -31.98
CA LYS A 171 -16.67 -0.46 -30.67
C LYS A 171 -16.65 -1.99 -30.79
N LYS A 172 -15.82 -2.65 -29.98
CA LYS A 172 -15.86 -4.10 -29.79
C LYS A 172 -16.53 -4.44 -28.46
N MET A 173 -17.28 -5.53 -28.44
CA MET A 173 -17.95 -6.04 -27.27
C MET A 173 -17.54 -7.48 -27.05
N TYR A 174 -16.87 -7.73 -25.93
CA TYR A 174 -16.45 -9.05 -25.48
C TYR A 174 -17.54 -9.61 -24.57
N MET A 175 -17.98 -10.84 -24.80
CA MET A 175 -18.95 -11.53 -23.94
C MET A 175 -18.56 -13.00 -23.73
N GLY A 176 -18.80 -13.52 -22.52
CA GLY A 176 -18.68 -14.94 -22.26
C GLY A 176 -19.41 -15.39 -20.99
N ASN A 177 -19.61 -16.69 -20.90
CA ASN A 177 -20.18 -17.40 -19.76
C ASN A 177 -19.43 -18.73 -19.62
N ILE A 178 -19.33 -19.28 -18.41
CA ILE A 178 -18.77 -20.61 -18.14
C ILE A 178 -19.66 -21.41 -17.20
N SER A 179 -19.83 -22.71 -17.48
CA SER A 179 -20.42 -23.68 -16.54
C SER A 179 -19.38 -24.70 -16.08
N ASN A 180 -19.57 -25.30 -14.89
CA ASN A 180 -18.70 -26.33 -14.32
C ASN A 180 -18.39 -27.52 -15.24
N THR A 181 -19.23 -27.79 -16.25
CA THR A 181 -19.03 -28.88 -17.22
C THR A 181 -17.95 -28.57 -18.27
N GLU A 182 -17.62 -27.29 -18.46
CA GLU A 182 -16.71 -26.80 -19.49
C GLU A 182 -15.33 -26.41 -18.92
N ILE A 183 -15.15 -26.48 -17.59
CA ILE A 183 -13.95 -26.00 -16.89
C ILE A 183 -12.85 -27.07 -16.86
N PRO A 184 -11.66 -26.81 -17.43
CA PRO A 184 -10.54 -27.73 -17.35
C PRO A 184 -10.14 -28.00 -15.88
N PRO A 185 -9.78 -29.24 -15.49
CA PRO A 185 -9.37 -29.56 -14.12
C PRO A 185 -8.24 -28.69 -13.56
N LEU A 186 -7.38 -28.17 -14.44
CA LEU A 186 -6.27 -27.28 -14.08
C LEU A 186 -6.75 -25.85 -13.77
N VAL A 187 -7.73 -25.31 -14.51
CA VAL A 187 -8.36 -24.01 -14.21
C VAL A 187 -9.11 -24.07 -12.88
N ASN A 188 -9.82 -25.19 -12.63
CA ASN A 188 -10.38 -25.47 -11.31
C ASN A 188 -9.30 -25.46 -10.22
N ALA A 189 -8.18 -26.17 -10.38
CA ALA A 189 -7.10 -26.20 -9.39
C ALA A 189 -6.48 -24.82 -9.09
N VAL A 190 -6.29 -23.98 -10.12
CA VAL A 190 -5.75 -22.61 -10.00
C VAL A 190 -6.75 -21.68 -9.29
N SER A 191 -8.01 -21.70 -9.71
CA SER A 191 -9.08 -20.90 -9.10
C SER A 191 -9.27 -21.28 -7.62
N SER A 192 -9.24 -22.57 -7.32
CA SER A 192 -9.32 -23.10 -5.95
C SER A 192 -8.14 -22.72 -5.07
N PHE A 193 -6.94 -22.54 -5.64
CA PHE A 193 -5.80 -21.95 -4.94
C PHE A 193 -6.02 -20.45 -4.67
N ALA A 194 -6.46 -19.69 -5.68
CA ALA A 194 -6.71 -18.25 -5.56
C ALA A 194 -7.80 -17.93 -4.52
N LEU A 195 -8.94 -18.64 -4.55
CA LEU A 195 -10.01 -18.50 -3.56
C LEU A 195 -9.50 -18.73 -2.13
N LYS A 196 -8.70 -19.79 -1.93
CA LYS A 196 -8.27 -20.26 -0.61
C LYS A 196 -7.12 -19.49 0.03
N TYR A 197 -6.27 -18.85 -0.78
CA TYR A 197 -5.04 -18.19 -0.30
C TYR A 197 -4.97 -16.68 -0.60
N SER A 198 -5.66 -16.19 -1.63
CA SER A 198 -5.66 -14.77 -2.01
C SER A 198 -6.95 -14.06 -1.60
N ILE A 199 -8.11 -14.66 -1.87
CA ILE A 199 -9.43 -14.06 -1.59
C ILE A 199 -9.85 -14.37 -0.14
N ILE A 200 -10.31 -15.59 0.12
CA ILE A 200 -10.80 -16.07 1.41
C ILE A 200 -9.69 -16.85 2.13
N SER A 201 -8.58 -16.17 2.42
CA SER A 201 -7.54 -16.72 3.30
C SER A 201 -8.13 -17.05 4.70
N GLU A 202 -7.49 -17.93 5.47
CA GLU A 202 -7.96 -18.25 6.83
C GLU A 202 -8.03 -17.01 7.74
N TYR A 203 -7.12 -16.05 7.53
CA TYR A 203 -7.19 -14.73 8.16
C TYR A 203 -8.38 -13.91 7.64
N THR A 204 -8.65 -13.89 6.33
CA THR A 204 -9.80 -13.19 5.75
C THR A 204 -11.12 -13.75 6.29
N ALA A 205 -11.30 -15.07 6.24
CA ALA A 205 -12.50 -15.75 6.73
C ALA A 205 -12.77 -15.41 8.20
N LYS A 206 -11.75 -15.56 9.06
CA LYS A 206 -11.83 -15.20 10.48
C LYS A 206 -12.05 -13.69 10.71
N ARG A 207 -11.48 -12.82 9.87
CA ARG A 207 -11.69 -11.37 9.98
C ARG A 207 -13.13 -11.00 9.67
N LEU A 208 -13.72 -11.57 8.62
CA LEU A 208 -15.07 -11.27 8.12
C LEU A 208 -16.19 -12.05 8.82
N GLU A 209 -15.87 -13.12 9.54
CA GLU A 209 -16.82 -14.08 10.15
C GLU A 209 -17.59 -14.93 9.10
N VAL A 210 -16.98 -15.16 7.93
CA VAL A 210 -17.49 -16.06 6.88
C VAL A 210 -16.89 -17.47 6.98
N PRO A 211 -17.56 -18.50 6.42
CA PRO A 211 -16.98 -19.83 6.22
C PRO A 211 -15.62 -19.78 5.49
N TYR A 212 -14.73 -20.71 5.81
CA TYR A 212 -13.41 -20.83 5.19
C TYR A 212 -13.40 -21.99 4.17
N PRO A 213 -13.12 -21.74 2.86
CA PRO A 213 -13.13 -22.77 1.84
C PRO A 213 -11.96 -23.76 2.05
N LYS A 214 -12.28 -24.93 2.59
CA LYS A 214 -11.34 -25.92 3.11
C LYS A 214 -11.05 -27.03 2.11
N SER A 215 -12.09 -27.66 1.58
CA SER A 215 -12.03 -28.85 0.72
C SER A 215 -13.03 -28.76 -0.43
N ASN A 216 -12.92 -29.69 -1.38
CA ASN A 216 -13.83 -29.88 -2.52
C ASN A 216 -14.19 -28.56 -3.24
N ILE A 217 -13.16 -27.74 -3.47
CA ILE A 217 -13.29 -26.42 -4.09
C ILE A 217 -13.33 -26.56 -5.61
N TYR A 218 -14.39 -26.08 -6.26
CA TYR A 218 -14.54 -26.03 -7.71
C TYR A 218 -15.32 -24.80 -8.15
N VAL A 219 -15.09 -24.34 -9.38
CA VAL A 219 -15.88 -23.26 -10.00
C VAL A 219 -17.21 -23.84 -10.48
N ILE A 220 -18.32 -23.19 -10.12
CA ILE A 220 -19.69 -23.57 -10.49
C ILE A 220 -20.04 -22.97 -11.85
N GLU A 221 -19.85 -21.66 -11.94
CA GLU A 221 -20.13 -20.85 -13.10
C GLU A 221 -19.31 -19.56 -13.00
N ALA A 222 -19.14 -18.87 -14.12
CA ALA A 222 -18.69 -17.49 -14.16
C ALA A 222 -19.20 -16.84 -15.44
N SER A 223 -19.17 -15.51 -15.53
CA SER A 223 -19.59 -14.80 -16.73
C SER A 223 -19.07 -13.38 -16.73
N GLY A 224 -19.21 -12.72 -17.87
CA GLY A 224 -18.86 -11.32 -17.97
C GLY A 224 -18.97 -10.75 -19.37
N LYS A 225 -18.78 -9.44 -19.41
CA LYS A 225 -18.89 -8.59 -20.59
C LYS A 225 -17.93 -7.43 -20.45
N ALA A 226 -17.24 -7.07 -21.53
CA ALA A 226 -16.45 -5.85 -21.62
C ALA A 226 -16.76 -5.11 -22.93
N ILE A 227 -16.57 -3.79 -22.94
CA ILE A 227 -16.75 -2.94 -24.13
C ILE A 227 -15.46 -2.16 -24.34
N GLU A 228 -14.93 -2.24 -25.56
CA GLU A 228 -13.76 -1.50 -26.04
C GLU A 228 -14.23 -0.40 -26.99
N ASN A 229 -13.70 0.81 -26.83
CA ASN A 229 -13.99 1.96 -27.66
C ASN A 229 -13.15 2.00 -28.96
N GLU A 230 -13.40 3.00 -29.82
CA GLU A 230 -12.68 3.19 -31.09
C GLU A 230 -11.15 3.39 -30.94
N GLU A 231 -10.66 3.68 -29.73
CA GLU A 231 -9.25 3.89 -29.42
C GLU A 231 -8.56 2.61 -28.90
N GLY A 232 -9.29 1.52 -28.66
CA GLY A 232 -8.74 0.30 -28.07
C GLY A 232 -8.69 0.32 -26.54
N ILE A 233 -9.40 1.25 -25.90
CA ILE A 233 -9.56 1.33 -24.45
C ILE A 233 -10.86 0.61 -24.04
N ILE A 234 -10.77 -0.29 -23.06
CA ILE A 234 -11.95 -0.88 -22.42
C ILE A 234 -12.63 0.22 -21.60
N GLU A 235 -13.77 0.71 -22.10
CA GLU A 235 -14.57 1.76 -21.46
C GLU A 235 -15.45 1.21 -20.33
N SER A 236 -15.84 -0.06 -20.39
CA SER A 236 -16.59 -0.69 -19.30
C SER A 236 -16.44 -2.20 -19.27
N GLY A 237 -16.69 -2.81 -18.11
CA GLY A 237 -16.85 -4.24 -17.98
C GLY A 237 -17.60 -4.66 -16.71
N ILE A 238 -18.27 -5.80 -16.76
CA ILE A 238 -18.99 -6.43 -15.65
C ILE A 238 -18.66 -7.93 -15.69
N PHE A 239 -18.25 -8.49 -14.56
CA PHE A 239 -17.77 -9.86 -14.41
C PHE A 239 -18.34 -10.47 -13.13
N THR A 240 -18.53 -11.79 -13.12
CA THR A 240 -19.05 -12.53 -11.97
C THR A 240 -18.47 -13.93 -11.97
N ALA A 241 -18.01 -14.45 -10.83
CA ALA A 241 -17.50 -15.81 -10.69
C ALA A 241 -18.03 -16.46 -9.42
N SER A 242 -18.62 -17.65 -9.54
CA SER A 242 -19.24 -18.42 -8.45
C SER A 242 -18.50 -19.75 -8.25
N MET A 243 -18.10 -20.04 -7.02
CA MET A 243 -17.34 -21.23 -6.65
C MET A 243 -18.01 -21.96 -5.49
N SER A 244 -18.03 -23.28 -5.53
CA SER A 244 -18.37 -24.11 -4.37
C SER A 244 -17.12 -24.43 -3.56
N ALA A 245 -17.25 -24.51 -2.25
CA ALA A 245 -16.28 -25.15 -1.37
C ALA A 245 -16.94 -25.68 -0.09
N GLU A 246 -16.40 -26.78 0.43
CA GLU A 246 -16.70 -27.25 1.79
C GLU A 246 -15.93 -26.44 2.84
N ASP A 247 -16.57 -26.17 3.99
CA ASP A 247 -15.92 -25.56 5.15
C ASP A 247 -15.15 -26.59 6.04
N ASN A 248 -14.69 -26.17 7.22
CA ASN A 248 -14.04 -27.07 8.18
C ASN A 248 -14.98 -28.14 8.80
N SER A 249 -16.30 -28.00 8.67
CA SER A 249 -17.30 -29.01 9.08
C SER A 249 -17.71 -29.98 7.96
N GLY A 250 -17.34 -29.68 6.71
CA GLY A 250 -17.84 -30.39 5.52
C GLY A 250 -19.19 -29.87 5.01
N THR A 251 -19.58 -28.65 5.39
CA THR A 251 -20.76 -27.97 4.84
C THR A 251 -20.37 -27.26 3.54
N GLU A 252 -21.12 -27.51 2.46
CA GLU A 252 -20.93 -26.85 1.16
C GLU A 252 -21.47 -25.41 1.20
N HIS A 253 -20.68 -24.45 0.70
CA HIS A 253 -21.02 -23.03 0.59
C HIS A 253 -20.67 -22.50 -0.81
N ILE A 254 -21.45 -21.54 -1.30
CA ILE A 254 -21.24 -20.87 -2.59
C ILE A 254 -20.61 -19.49 -2.36
N TYR A 255 -19.41 -19.27 -2.90
CA TYR A 255 -18.67 -18.02 -2.84
C TYR A 255 -18.77 -17.34 -4.21
N THR A 256 -19.38 -16.17 -4.27
CA THR A 256 -19.53 -15.39 -5.51
C THR A 256 -18.77 -14.08 -5.41
N VAL A 257 -17.94 -13.78 -6.41
CA VAL A 257 -17.26 -12.50 -6.58
C VAL A 257 -17.89 -11.77 -7.77
N GLU A 258 -18.26 -10.52 -7.59
CA GLU A 258 -18.73 -9.64 -8.67
C GLU A 258 -17.75 -8.47 -8.81
N PHE A 259 -17.49 -8.07 -10.05
CA PHE A 259 -16.61 -6.95 -10.37
C PHE A 259 -17.20 -6.14 -11.53
N SER A 260 -17.29 -4.83 -11.39
CA SER A 260 -17.59 -3.93 -12.50
C SER A 260 -16.67 -2.73 -12.53
N ILE A 261 -16.34 -2.28 -13.74
CA ILE A 261 -15.50 -1.12 -14.02
C ILE A 261 -16.14 -0.25 -15.12
N ASP A 262 -16.04 1.07 -14.97
CA ASP A 262 -16.47 2.06 -15.96
C ASP A 262 -15.42 3.18 -16.05
N ILE A 263 -14.71 3.23 -17.18
CA ILE A 263 -13.62 4.17 -17.49
C ILE A 263 -14.16 5.24 -18.44
N LYS A 264 -14.17 6.49 -17.97
CA LYS A 264 -14.82 7.63 -18.63
C LYS A 264 -14.05 8.93 -18.42
N ASP A 265 -14.60 10.02 -18.97
CA ASP A 265 -14.10 11.39 -18.85
C ASP A 265 -12.61 11.54 -19.24
N ILE A 266 -12.12 10.68 -20.16
CA ILE A 266 -10.74 10.64 -20.64
C ILE A 266 -10.39 12.01 -21.27
N ASN A 267 -9.26 12.58 -20.86
CA ASN A 267 -8.78 13.92 -21.20
C ASN A 267 -9.76 15.07 -20.86
N ASN A 268 -10.78 14.81 -20.04
CA ASN A 268 -11.82 15.76 -19.60
C ASN A 268 -12.06 15.74 -18.07
N THR A 269 -11.28 14.94 -17.33
CA THR A 269 -11.37 14.78 -15.88
C THR A 269 -10.64 15.90 -15.14
N VAL A 270 -11.22 16.36 -14.03
CA VAL A 270 -10.62 17.39 -13.16
C VAL A 270 -10.36 16.81 -11.78
N VAL A 271 -9.09 16.85 -11.36
CA VAL A 271 -8.60 16.39 -10.04
C VAL A 271 -8.17 17.61 -9.22
N THR A 272 -8.78 17.82 -8.05
CA THR A 272 -8.51 18.98 -7.18
C THR A 272 -8.54 18.60 -5.72
N ALA A 273 -7.63 19.16 -4.92
CA ALA A 273 -7.62 18.98 -3.47
C ALA A 273 -8.97 19.40 -2.83
N PRO A 274 -9.44 18.68 -1.79
CA PRO A 274 -10.71 18.98 -1.12
C PRO A 274 -10.67 20.34 -0.43
N ASN A 275 -11.80 21.06 -0.43
CA ASN A 275 -11.94 22.27 0.38
C ASN A 275 -12.10 21.90 1.87
N LEU A 276 -11.03 22.07 2.64
CA LEU A 276 -10.99 21.78 4.07
C LEU A 276 -11.51 22.93 4.97
N ALA A 277 -12.05 24.02 4.41
CA ALA A 277 -12.56 25.13 5.19
C ALA A 277 -13.72 24.71 6.11
N GLY A 278 -13.56 24.95 7.42
CA GLY A 278 -14.54 24.55 8.43
C GLY A 278 -14.50 23.08 8.85
N GLN A 279 -13.60 22.27 8.28
CA GLN A 279 -13.41 20.87 8.69
C GLN A 279 -12.53 20.75 9.94
N LYS A 280 -12.65 19.64 10.67
CA LYS A 280 -11.65 19.23 11.66
C LYS A 280 -10.45 18.63 10.91
N VAL A 281 -9.28 19.27 10.99
CA VAL A 281 -8.08 18.85 10.25
C VAL A 281 -6.88 18.67 11.18
N THR A 282 -6.16 17.56 11.01
CA THR A 282 -4.82 17.33 11.57
C THR A 282 -3.78 17.51 10.45
N TYR A 283 -2.71 18.25 10.71
CA TYR A 283 -1.58 18.39 9.79
C TYR A 283 -0.35 17.65 10.33
N THR A 284 0.30 16.88 9.47
CA THR A 284 1.59 16.23 9.75
C THR A 284 2.53 16.38 8.55
N LYS A 285 3.80 16.01 8.74
CA LYS A 285 4.79 15.84 7.67
C LYS A 285 5.13 14.36 7.55
N GLU A 286 5.52 13.96 6.35
CA GLU A 286 5.99 12.60 6.04
C GLU A 286 7.32 12.28 6.76
N GLY A 287 7.59 10.99 6.97
CA GLY A 287 8.84 10.53 7.56
C GLY A 287 8.92 10.62 9.09
N PHE A 288 10.16 10.74 9.59
CA PHE A 288 10.52 10.59 11.01
C PHE A 288 10.72 11.92 11.75
N GLU A 289 10.25 13.02 11.17
CA GLU A 289 10.37 14.37 11.74
C GLU A 289 9.75 14.48 13.13
N PHE A 290 10.29 15.39 13.93
CA PHE A 290 9.77 15.72 15.23
C PHE A 290 8.79 16.90 15.08
N ASP A 291 7.86 17.02 16.03
CA ASP A 291 7.01 18.20 16.16
C ASP A 291 7.07 18.71 17.61
N THR A 292 6.42 19.85 17.87
CA THR A 292 6.47 20.54 19.17
C THR A 292 6.11 19.67 20.39
N LYS A 293 5.34 18.57 20.24
CA LYS A 293 5.04 17.66 21.37
C LYS A 293 6.26 16.88 21.87
N TYR A 294 7.34 16.85 21.10
CA TYR A 294 8.61 16.25 21.47
C TYR A 294 9.62 17.23 22.10
N ILE A 295 9.29 18.51 22.26
CA ILE A 295 10.09 19.40 23.11
C ILE A 295 10.06 18.88 24.56
N GLY A 296 11.19 19.00 25.27
CA GLY A 296 11.36 18.52 26.64
C GLY A 296 12.54 17.56 26.84
N LYS A 297 12.57 16.91 28.00
CA LYS A 297 13.67 16.05 28.46
C LYS A 297 13.36 14.56 28.34
N TYR A 298 14.39 13.78 28.04
CA TYR A 298 14.36 12.33 27.90
C TYR A 298 15.56 11.74 28.63
N LYS A 299 15.38 10.58 29.24
CA LYS A 299 16.38 9.99 30.13
C LYS A 299 16.68 8.53 29.81
N ASN A 300 17.97 8.19 29.84
CA ASN A 300 18.48 6.83 29.97
C ASN A 300 19.29 6.74 31.28
N ASP A 301 19.15 5.66 32.05
CA ASP A 301 19.90 5.49 33.31
C ASP A 301 21.26 4.83 33.02
N ILE A 302 22.36 5.42 33.51
CA ILE A 302 23.69 4.80 33.41
C ILE A 302 23.76 3.71 34.46
N VAL A 303 23.80 2.46 34.02
CA VAL A 303 23.84 1.26 34.88
C VAL A 303 25.05 0.41 34.52
N LYS A 304 25.60 -0.28 35.52
CA LYS A 304 26.66 -1.27 35.33
C LYS A 304 26.32 -2.55 36.08
N GLU A 305 26.60 -3.71 35.48
CA GLU A 305 26.49 -4.99 36.17
C GLU A 305 27.64 -5.17 37.17
N VAL A 306 27.30 -5.49 38.41
CA VAL A 306 28.23 -5.80 39.51
C VAL A 306 27.73 -7.06 40.22
N ASP A 307 28.57 -8.10 40.19
CA ASP A 307 28.30 -9.47 40.64
C ASP A 307 27.05 -10.12 40.02
N ASN A 308 25.87 -9.84 40.58
CA ASN A 308 24.55 -10.33 40.11
C ASN A 308 23.50 -9.22 40.36
N SER A 309 23.87 -7.97 40.09
CA SER A 309 23.04 -6.79 40.35
C SER A 309 23.38 -5.64 39.38
N PHE A 310 22.40 -4.81 39.06
CA PHE A 310 22.63 -3.57 38.31
C PHE A 310 22.78 -2.40 39.28
N VAL A 311 23.95 -1.76 39.25
CA VAL A 311 24.24 -0.56 40.05
C VAL A 311 24.09 0.66 39.17
N LYS A 312 23.25 1.61 39.58
CA LYS A 312 23.08 2.88 38.88
C LYS A 312 24.24 3.83 39.20
N GLN A 313 25.00 4.17 38.17
CA GLN A 313 26.16 5.06 38.21
C GLN A 313 25.80 6.50 37.88
N GLY A 314 24.69 6.75 37.18
CA GLY A 314 24.32 8.09 36.72
C GLY A 314 23.05 8.14 35.86
N GLU A 315 22.84 9.26 35.17
CA GLU A 315 21.75 9.51 34.23
C GLU A 315 22.28 10.22 32.97
N ARG A 316 21.90 9.73 31.79
CA ARG A 316 22.09 10.36 30.49
C ARG A 316 20.83 11.14 30.12
N ILE A 317 20.96 12.41 29.74
CA ILE A 317 19.83 13.28 29.39
C ILE A 317 19.96 13.76 27.94
N ILE A 318 18.87 13.61 27.19
CA ILE A 318 18.62 14.35 25.95
C ILE A 318 17.58 15.44 26.26
N GLU A 319 17.88 16.68 25.91
CA GLU A 319 16.95 17.82 26.03
C GLU A 319 16.71 18.42 24.65
N ILE A 320 15.51 18.21 24.09
CA ILE A 320 15.09 18.84 22.82
C ILE A 320 14.53 20.22 23.17
N THR A 321 15.25 21.27 22.76
CA THR A 321 14.99 22.67 23.15
C THR A 321 14.22 23.45 22.09
N SER A 322 14.39 23.15 20.80
CA SER A 322 13.51 23.63 19.74
C SER A 322 13.20 22.55 18.71
N VAL A 323 12.02 22.67 18.12
CA VAL A 323 11.62 21.96 16.90
C VAL A 323 11.06 23.02 15.97
N ASP A 324 11.82 23.32 14.93
CA ASP A 324 11.52 24.31 13.89
C ASP A 324 11.10 23.57 12.61
N ASP A 325 10.62 24.29 11.59
CA ASP A 325 10.05 23.65 10.38
C ASP A 325 11.01 22.71 9.64
N ASP A 326 12.32 22.97 9.69
CA ASP A 326 13.35 22.21 8.97
C ASP A 326 14.46 21.64 9.92
N SER A 327 14.31 21.72 11.24
CA SER A 327 15.38 21.32 12.19
C SER A 327 14.91 21.07 13.62
N ILE A 328 15.53 20.13 14.35
CA ILE A 328 15.55 20.14 15.82
C ILE A 328 16.85 20.74 16.35
N LYS A 329 16.78 21.28 17.56
CA LYS A 329 17.96 21.68 18.36
C LYS A 329 17.82 21.12 19.77
N GLY A 330 18.94 20.81 20.39
CA GLY A 330 18.95 20.26 21.72
C GLY A 330 20.35 20.06 22.29
N ARG A 331 20.41 19.34 23.41
CA ARG A 331 21.63 19.06 24.14
C ARG A 331 21.63 17.64 24.68
N TYR A 332 22.78 16.98 24.61
CA TYR A 332 23.09 15.78 25.37
C TYR A 332 23.98 16.13 26.56
N TYR A 333 23.71 15.56 27.72
CA TYR A 333 24.62 15.60 28.86
C TYR A 333 24.47 14.41 29.79
N GLU A 334 25.57 14.02 30.41
CA GLU A 334 25.62 13.00 31.44
C GLU A 334 25.74 13.61 32.83
N THR A 335 25.21 12.89 33.82
CA THR A 335 25.36 13.19 35.25
C THR A 335 25.69 11.89 35.97
N TYR A 336 26.64 11.93 36.90
CA TYR A 336 27.13 10.75 37.62
C TYR A 336 26.91 10.91 39.12
N ASN A 337 26.76 9.78 39.81
CA ASN A 337 26.74 9.68 41.26
C ASN A 337 28.16 9.78 41.82
N GLU A 338 28.30 10.34 43.02
CA GLU A 338 29.61 10.54 43.68
C GLU A 338 30.42 9.23 43.78
N GLY A 339 31.62 9.23 43.18
CA GLY A 339 32.51 8.08 43.12
C GLY A 339 32.40 7.24 41.84
N TYR A 340 31.59 7.66 40.86
CA TYR A 340 31.42 7.01 39.55
C TYR A 340 31.76 7.93 38.36
N GLU A 341 32.28 9.13 38.60
CA GLU A 341 32.62 10.11 37.57
C GLU A 341 33.76 9.62 36.65
N PRO A 342 33.60 9.65 35.30
CA PRO A 342 34.68 9.40 34.35
C PRO A 342 35.62 10.61 34.22
N ASP A 343 36.83 10.40 33.69
CA ASP A 343 37.80 11.46 33.39
C ASP A 343 37.22 12.57 32.47
N THR A 344 36.30 12.20 31.58
CA THR A 344 35.57 13.11 30.69
C THR A 344 34.08 12.75 30.70
N VAL A 345 33.24 13.65 31.21
CA VAL A 345 31.77 13.54 31.16
C VAL A 345 31.27 14.05 29.81
N ARG A 346 30.48 13.26 29.06
CA ARG A 346 30.01 13.70 27.73
C ARG A 346 28.93 14.79 27.90
N ASN A 347 29.10 15.90 27.16
CA ASN A 347 28.20 17.06 27.22
C ASN A 347 28.35 17.91 25.95
N PHE A 348 27.32 17.99 25.11
CA PHE A 348 27.36 18.74 23.85
C PHE A 348 25.97 19.19 23.38
N GLU A 349 25.94 20.28 22.61
CA GLU A 349 24.75 20.71 21.87
C GLU A 349 24.69 20.01 20.50
N PHE A 350 23.47 19.75 20.01
CA PHE A 350 23.23 19.13 18.72
C PHE A 350 22.20 19.90 17.90
N THR A 351 22.31 19.81 16.58
CA THR A 351 21.33 20.32 15.61
C THR A 351 21.07 19.29 14.51
N SER A 352 19.85 19.23 13.99
CA SER A 352 19.55 18.49 12.75
C SER A 352 19.27 19.43 11.59
N LYS A 353 19.17 18.86 10.39
CA LYS A 353 18.22 19.35 9.38
C LYS A 353 17.33 18.20 8.92
N TYR A 354 16.08 18.50 8.60
CA TYR A 354 15.21 17.55 7.90
C TYR A 354 15.58 17.49 6.41
N GLY A 355 15.35 16.33 5.79
CA GLY A 355 15.86 16.00 4.46
C GLY A 355 17.27 15.39 4.44
N GLU A 356 18.04 15.41 5.53
CA GLU A 356 19.34 14.71 5.62
C GLU A 356 19.20 13.17 5.66
N SER A 357 17.98 12.64 5.91
CA SER A 357 17.60 11.22 5.72
C SER A 357 16.08 11.06 5.65
N ARG A 358 15.61 10.01 4.95
CA ARG A 358 14.18 9.61 4.87
C ARG A 358 13.74 8.71 6.04
N HIS A 359 14.68 8.13 6.77
CA HIS A 359 14.43 7.04 7.73
C HIS A 359 14.71 7.40 9.19
N TYR A 360 15.39 8.53 9.44
CA TYR A 360 15.74 9.03 10.77
C TYR A 360 16.07 10.52 10.68
N THR A 361 16.10 11.22 11.81
CA THR A 361 16.67 12.57 11.88
C THR A 361 18.16 12.47 12.17
N VAL A 362 19.01 13.04 11.32
CA VAL A 362 20.47 13.11 11.55
C VAL A 362 20.78 14.18 12.60
N LEU A 363 21.65 13.86 13.56
CA LEU A 363 22.18 14.80 14.55
C LEU A 363 23.60 15.21 14.16
N ASN A 364 23.84 16.50 14.01
CA ASN A 364 25.17 17.08 13.86
C ASN A 364 25.59 17.65 15.22
N TYR A 365 26.74 17.24 15.76
CA TYR A 365 27.28 17.77 17.02
C TYR A 365 28.80 17.94 16.98
N THR A 366 29.36 18.47 18.06
CA THR A 366 30.81 18.52 18.30
C THR A 366 31.08 17.89 19.66
N ASP A 367 32.01 16.93 19.71
CA ASP A 367 32.29 16.16 20.92
C ASP A 367 33.14 16.93 21.95
N SER A 368 33.44 16.28 23.08
CA SER A 368 34.30 16.84 24.14
C SER A 368 35.74 17.10 23.72
N ASN A 369 36.20 16.55 22.59
CA ASN A 369 37.53 16.74 22.03
C ASN A 369 37.58 17.90 21.01
N GLY A 370 36.41 18.41 20.59
CA GLY A 370 36.28 19.40 19.52
C GLY A 370 36.15 18.80 18.13
N GLU A 371 35.98 17.48 18.00
CA GLU A 371 35.73 16.81 16.73
C GLU A 371 34.26 16.92 16.34
N LYS A 372 33.99 17.15 15.04
CA LYS A 372 32.62 17.07 14.50
C LYS A 372 32.23 15.61 14.37
N LYS A 373 31.03 15.28 14.85
CA LYS A 373 30.48 13.93 14.86
C LYS A 373 29.02 13.95 14.43
N ASN A 374 28.57 12.80 13.94
CA ASN A 374 27.18 12.57 13.57
C ASN A 374 26.52 11.58 14.53
N GLY A 375 25.22 11.74 14.71
CA GLY A 375 24.34 10.81 15.39
C GLY A 375 23.04 10.63 14.61
N ILE A 376 22.15 9.81 15.12
CA ILE A 376 20.77 9.70 14.64
C ILE A 376 19.79 9.75 15.81
N ILE A 377 18.61 10.28 15.55
CA ILE A 377 17.47 10.21 16.47
C ILE A 377 16.21 9.77 15.72
N HIS A 378 15.46 8.85 16.32
CA HIS A 378 14.15 8.41 15.84
C HIS A 378 13.15 8.29 16.99
N ARG A 379 11.85 8.36 16.64
CA ARG A 379 10.72 8.32 17.58
C ARG A 379 10.47 6.86 17.98
N GLU A 380 10.41 6.56 19.28
CA GLU A 380 10.08 5.22 19.80
C GLU A 380 8.69 5.23 20.46
N GLY A 381 7.74 4.56 19.82
CA GLY A 381 6.33 4.57 20.26
C GLY A 381 5.71 5.97 20.18
N LEU A 382 4.83 6.29 21.14
CA LEU A 382 4.09 7.55 21.16
C LEU A 382 4.89 8.76 21.66
N GLN A 383 5.88 8.53 22.54
CA GLN A 383 6.51 9.62 23.29
C GLN A 383 8.01 9.46 23.55
N ASN A 384 8.62 8.28 23.39
CA ASN A 384 10.04 8.08 23.69
C ASN A 384 10.90 8.36 22.44
N ILE A 385 12.22 8.36 22.62
CA ILE A 385 13.18 8.51 21.54
C ILE A 385 14.26 7.44 21.65
N ASN A 386 14.81 7.06 20.50
CA ASN A 386 16.03 6.29 20.40
C ASN A 386 17.11 7.14 19.72
N VAL A 387 18.29 7.21 20.31
CA VAL A 387 19.43 8.05 19.91
C VAL A 387 20.69 7.20 19.86
N SER A 388 21.36 7.18 18.70
CA SER A 388 22.72 6.66 18.56
C SER A 388 23.69 7.80 18.25
N PHE A 389 24.87 7.76 18.88
CA PHE A 389 25.98 8.68 18.65
C PHE A 389 27.12 7.99 17.90
N ASP A 390 28.09 8.79 17.45
CA ASP A 390 29.29 8.34 16.74
C ASP A 390 28.95 7.41 15.56
N VAL A 391 27.99 7.90 14.76
CA VAL A 391 27.41 7.24 13.58
C VAL A 391 28.23 7.57 12.33
N GLU A 392 28.61 6.53 11.59
CA GLU A 392 29.18 6.62 10.25
C GLU A 392 28.11 6.28 9.21
N PHE A 393 27.97 7.13 8.19
CA PHE A 393 27.01 6.94 7.11
C PHE A 393 27.66 6.29 5.89
N SER A 394 26.96 5.36 5.24
CA SER A 394 27.34 4.80 3.96
C SER A 394 26.51 5.43 2.84
N GLU A 395 27.19 6.05 1.88
CA GLU A 395 26.59 6.66 0.70
C GLU A 395 26.40 5.63 -0.43
N ASP A 396 25.34 5.77 -1.23
CA ASP A 396 25.14 5.05 -2.49
C ASP A 396 26.03 5.62 -3.62
N ASP A 397 26.00 5.00 -4.81
CA ASP A 397 26.73 5.47 -6.00
C ASP A 397 26.31 6.89 -6.47
N ASN A 398 25.25 7.47 -5.90
CA ASN A 398 24.75 8.82 -6.19
C ASN A 398 25.06 9.85 -5.07
N GLY A 399 25.62 9.43 -3.93
CA GLY A 399 25.89 10.29 -2.77
C GLY A 399 24.74 10.43 -1.76
N ASN A 400 23.71 9.58 -1.83
CA ASN A 400 22.61 9.51 -0.85
C ASN A 400 22.99 8.58 0.30
N VAL A 401 22.58 8.89 1.54
CA VAL A 401 22.78 7.96 2.67
C VAL A 401 21.82 6.76 2.57
N ASP A 402 22.35 5.62 2.13
CA ASP A 402 21.65 4.33 1.99
C ASP A 402 21.69 3.50 3.29
N GLY A 403 22.70 3.75 4.13
CA GLY A 403 22.88 3.01 5.38
C GLY A 403 23.68 3.77 6.44
N TYR A 404 23.72 3.19 7.63
CA TYR A 404 24.54 3.68 8.73
C TYR A 404 25.10 2.54 9.57
N SER A 405 26.33 2.69 10.01
CA SER A 405 26.94 1.95 11.11
C SER A 405 27.12 2.87 12.30
N TYR A 406 27.07 2.35 13.51
CA TYR A 406 27.50 3.08 14.70
C TYR A 406 28.36 2.16 15.54
N SER A 407 29.37 2.74 16.16
CA SER A 407 30.37 1.99 16.92
C SER A 407 30.02 2.06 18.40
N THR A 408 29.51 0.96 18.96
CA THR A 408 29.30 0.79 20.40
C THR A 408 30.65 0.56 21.09
N TYR A 409 31.50 1.60 21.11
CA TYR A 409 32.75 1.60 21.87
C TYR A 409 32.51 1.67 23.39
N ASP A 410 31.29 2.05 23.81
CA ASP A 410 30.72 1.73 25.12
C ASP A 410 29.75 0.55 24.95
N ASP A 411 30.09 -0.62 25.50
CA ASP A 411 29.16 -1.76 25.60
C ASP A 411 27.97 -1.45 26.54
N ASP A 412 28.11 -0.45 27.43
CA ASP A 412 27.13 -0.03 28.45
C ASP A 412 26.16 1.10 27.95
N PHE A 413 26.02 1.34 26.63
CA PHE A 413 25.14 2.38 26.06
C PHE A 413 23.82 1.81 25.51
N ASP A 414 22.72 1.99 26.25
CA ASP A 414 21.36 1.77 25.73
C ASP A 414 20.86 3.06 25.05
N SER A 415 20.56 2.97 23.76
CA SER A 415 20.15 4.09 22.91
C SER A 415 18.74 4.62 23.21
N ARG A 416 17.96 3.98 24.08
CA ARG A 416 16.56 4.34 24.36
C ARG A 416 16.46 5.32 25.53
N PHE A 417 15.81 6.46 25.29
CA PHE A 417 15.55 7.50 26.29
C PHE A 417 14.04 7.68 26.51
N ILE A 418 13.62 7.50 27.75
CA ILE A 418 12.22 7.62 28.18
C ILE A 418 11.89 9.09 28.39
N LYS A 419 10.76 9.58 27.86
CA LYS A 419 10.36 10.98 28.07
C LYS A 419 10.03 11.25 29.53
N ILE A 420 10.61 12.31 30.09
CA ILE A 420 10.21 12.86 31.38
C ILE A 420 8.92 13.66 31.15
N LEU A 421 7.86 13.29 31.88
CA LEU A 421 6.62 14.06 31.95
C LEU A 421 6.66 14.90 33.24
N GLU A 422 6.36 16.19 33.12
CA GLU A 422 6.27 17.17 34.21
C GLU A 422 4.82 17.36 34.70
#